data_AF-A0A5D4MD65-F1
#
_entry.id   AF-A0A5D4MD65-F1
#
_cell.length_a   1.000
_cell.length_b   1.000
_cell.length_c   1.000
_cell.angle_alpha   90.00
_cell.angle_beta   90.00
_cell.angle_gamma   90.00
#
_symmetry.space_group_name_H-M   'P 1'
#
loop_
_entity.id
_entity.type
_entity.pdbx_description
1 polymer ?
#
loop_
_entity_poly.entity_id
_entity_poly.type
_entity_poly.pdbx_seq_one_letter_code
_entity_poly.pdbx_strand_id
1 'polypeptide(L)'
;MKTFFLPGHTKRNRAKERIQVKVDDKERNQLSQAIDQLSEGLDAIIELYNESVEDRPLLQLTEENEGLLSKAIIKFGGEEVNGKVNKVIAELLEWLPLDDVESEEKETEAEEE
;
A
#
# COMPACT_ATOMS: atom_id res chain seq x y z
N MET A 1 -73.05 -41.48 -24.48
CA MET A 1 -72.46 -40.14 -24.71
C MET A 1 -71.67 -39.78 -23.45
N LYS A 2 -70.34 -39.83 -23.51
CA LYS A 2 -69.43 -39.63 -22.37
C LYS A 2 -69.14 -38.14 -22.22
N THR A 3 -69.62 -37.50 -21.16
CA THR A 3 -69.19 -36.15 -20.77
C THR A 3 -68.21 -36.27 -19.61
N PHE A 4 -66.92 -36.06 -19.92
CA PHE A 4 -65.84 -35.94 -18.94
C PHE A 4 -65.98 -34.59 -18.23
N PHE A 5 -66.10 -34.61 -16.90
CA PHE A 5 -65.95 -33.42 -16.07
C PHE A 5 -64.55 -33.48 -15.42
N LEU A 6 -63.63 -32.66 -15.92
CA LEU A 6 -62.30 -32.51 -15.33
C LEU A 6 -62.42 -31.73 -14.00
N PRO A 7 -61.80 -32.18 -12.89
CA PRO A 7 -61.78 -31.40 -11.67
C PRO A 7 -60.95 -30.13 -11.90
N GLY A 8 -61.55 -28.98 -11.59
CA GLY A 8 -60.93 -27.67 -11.74
C GLY A 8 -59.56 -27.61 -11.08
N HIS A 9 -58.59 -27.09 -11.82
CA HIS A 9 -57.30 -26.69 -11.28
C HIS A 9 -57.54 -25.65 -10.19
N THR A 10 -57.44 -26.07 -8.93
CA THR A 10 -57.30 -25.15 -7.80
C THR A 10 -56.02 -24.37 -8.04
N LYS A 11 -56.17 -23.09 -8.43
CA LYS A 11 -55.04 -22.16 -8.43
C LYS A 11 -54.59 -22.04 -6.98
N ARG A 12 -53.58 -22.83 -6.61
CA ARG A 12 -52.80 -22.63 -5.39
C ARG A 12 -52.20 -21.23 -5.50
N ASN A 13 -52.85 -20.28 -4.86
CA ASN A 13 -52.33 -18.95 -4.64
C ASN A 13 -51.18 -19.09 -3.64
N ARG A 14 -50.01 -19.54 -4.11
CA ARG A 14 -48.78 -19.37 -3.33
C ARG A 14 -48.52 -17.88 -3.36
N ALA A 15 -48.95 -17.18 -2.31
CA ALA A 15 -48.45 -15.85 -2.00
C ALA A 15 -46.94 -15.89 -2.24
N LYS A 16 -46.44 -15.03 -3.13
CA LYS A 16 -45.01 -14.83 -3.29
C LYS A 16 -44.54 -14.25 -1.98
N GLU A 17 -44.09 -15.12 -1.08
CA GLU A 17 -43.36 -14.73 0.10
C GLU A 17 -42.08 -14.07 -0.43
N ARG A 18 -42.11 -12.74 -0.50
CA ARG A 18 -40.90 -11.97 -0.72
C ARG A 18 -40.05 -12.28 0.50
N ILE A 19 -39.03 -13.12 0.33
CA ILE A 19 -37.95 -13.24 1.30
C ILE A 19 -37.25 -11.89 1.27
N GLN A 20 -37.82 -10.92 1.99
CA GLN A 20 -37.04 -9.81 2.51
C GLN A 20 -36.13 -10.48 3.53
N VAL A 21 -34.86 -10.67 3.17
CA VAL A 21 -33.82 -10.84 4.17
C VAL A 21 -33.90 -9.58 5.03
N LYS A 22 -34.61 -9.67 6.16
CA LYS A 22 -34.51 -8.71 7.24
C LYS A 22 -33.11 -8.92 7.78
N VAL A 23 -32.15 -8.19 7.22
CA VAL A 23 -30.89 -7.99 7.92
C VAL A 23 -31.30 -7.31 9.22
N ASP A 24 -31.10 -7.99 10.34
CA ASP A 24 -31.38 -7.41 11.64
C ASP A 24 -30.55 -6.12 11.76
N ASP A 25 -31.09 -5.06 12.35
CA ASP A 25 -30.40 -3.76 12.42
C ASP A 25 -29.00 -3.92 13.05
N LYS A 26 -28.86 -4.94 13.91
CA LYS A 26 -27.60 -5.40 14.48
C LYS A 26 -26.60 -5.95 13.45
N GLU A 27 -27.01 -6.86 12.58
CA GLU A 27 -26.15 -7.42 11.53
C GLU A 27 -25.71 -6.34 10.54
N ARG A 28 -26.59 -5.38 10.27
CA ARG A 28 -26.32 -4.24 9.39
C ARG A 28 -25.27 -3.30 9.99
N ASN A 29 -25.39 -3.01 11.29
CA ASN A 29 -24.40 -2.22 12.01
C ASN A 29 -23.05 -2.93 12.11
N GLN A 30 -23.04 -4.24 12.35
CA GLN A 30 -21.81 -5.03 12.38
C GLN A 30 -21.11 -5.04 11.01
N LEU A 31 -21.88 -5.17 9.94
CA LEU A 31 -21.34 -5.10 8.58
C LEU A 31 -20.78 -3.70 8.28
N SER A 32 -21.46 -2.63 8.68
CA SER A 32 -20.97 -1.26 8.52
C SER A 32 -19.64 -1.06 9.26
N GLN A 33 -19.56 -1.49 10.53
CA GLN A 33 -18.34 -1.39 11.32
C GLN A 33 -17.18 -2.17 10.69
N ALA A 34 -17.44 -3.36 10.14
CA ALA A 34 -16.43 -4.14 9.45
C ALA A 34 -15.94 -3.46 8.15
N ILE A 35 -16.83 -2.76 7.44
CA ILE A 35 -16.47 -1.98 6.25
C ILE A 35 -15.63 -0.76 6.65
N ASP A 36 -16.03 -0.04 7.70
CA ASP A 36 -15.29 1.14 8.19
C ASP A 36 -13.87 0.75 8.60
N GLN A 37 -13.70 -0.36 9.34
CA GLN A 37 -12.39 -0.90 9.70
C GLN A 37 -11.57 -1.36 8.49
N LEU A 38 -12.21 -1.91 7.46
CA LEU A 38 -11.52 -2.29 6.23
C LEU A 38 -11.05 -1.05 5.47
N SER A 39 -11.86 0.00 5.42
CA SER A 39 -11.50 1.27 4.81
C SER A 39 -10.31 1.92 5.51
N GLU A 40 -10.33 1.99 6.84
CA GLU A 40 -9.18 2.47 7.63
C GLU A 40 -7.93 1.61 7.39
N GLY A 41 -8.09 0.28 7.32
CA GLY A 41 -6.99 -0.63 7.03
C GLY A 41 -6.41 -0.45 5.63
N LEU A 42 -7.24 -0.10 4.64
CA LEU A 42 -6.80 0.19 3.27
C LEU A 42 -6.04 1.53 3.22
N ASP A 43 -6.51 2.54 3.92
CA ASP A 43 -5.82 3.85 4.00
C ASP A 43 -4.43 3.69 4.64
N ALA A 44 -4.32 2.91 5.72
CA ALA A 44 -3.04 2.59 6.34
C ALA A 44 -2.09 1.83 5.39
N ILE A 45 -2.62 0.92 4.56
CA ILE A 45 -1.82 0.22 3.54
C ILE A 45 -1.32 1.19 2.47
N ILE A 46 -2.13 2.17 2.06
CA ILE A 46 -1.74 3.20 1.09
C ILE A 46 -0.63 4.09 1.67
N GLU A 47 -0.76 4.50 2.93
CA GLU A 47 0.25 5.30 3.62
C GLU A 47 1.58 4.55 3.70
N LEU A 48 1.56 3.29 4.16
CA LEU A 48 2.75 2.43 4.18
C LEU A 48 3.36 2.23 2.79
N TYR A 49 2.53 2.13 1.74
CA TYR A 49 3.03 2.05 0.37
C TYR A 49 3.73 3.34 -0.05
N ASN A 50 3.12 4.50 0.21
CA ASN A 50 3.71 5.80 -0.12
C ASN A 50 5.03 6.01 0.64
N GLU A 51 5.07 5.74 1.94
CA GLU A 51 6.30 5.78 2.75
C GLU A 51 7.37 4.83 2.18
N SER A 52 6.99 3.62 1.75
CA SER A 52 7.93 2.66 1.16
C SER A 52 8.43 3.08 -0.24
N VAL A 53 7.68 3.89 -0.97
CA VAL A 53 8.05 4.43 -2.28
C VAL A 53 8.99 5.64 -2.14
N GLU A 54 8.81 6.41 -1.06
CA GLU A 54 9.71 7.49 -0.64
C GLU A 54 11.03 6.94 -0.06
N ASP A 55 11.01 5.78 0.60
CA ASP A 55 12.19 5.11 1.15
C ASP A 55 13.01 4.36 0.08
N ARG A 56 13.20 4.98 -1.09
CA ARG A 56 14.17 4.49 -2.09
C ARG A 56 15.55 4.98 -1.67
N PRO A 57 16.46 4.08 -1.25
CA PRO A 57 17.80 4.50 -0.85
C PRO A 57 18.51 5.13 -2.05
N LEU A 58 19.21 6.25 -1.79
CA LEU A 58 20.01 6.98 -2.80
C LEU A 58 20.97 6.06 -3.57
N LEU A 59 21.39 4.96 -2.93
CA LEU A 59 22.19 3.90 -3.53
C LEU A 59 21.70 2.53 -3.03
N GLN A 60 21.29 1.64 -3.95
CA GLN A 60 21.02 0.24 -3.63
C GLN A 60 22.31 -0.57 -3.74
N LEU A 61 22.78 -1.10 -2.61
CA LEU A 61 23.94 -1.99 -2.56
C LEU A 61 23.50 -3.43 -2.81
N THR A 62 24.40 -4.24 -3.38
CA THR A 62 24.22 -5.70 -3.42
C THR A 62 24.44 -6.28 -2.02
N GLU A 63 23.83 -7.42 -1.71
CA GLU A 63 24.03 -8.14 -0.43
C GLU A 63 25.53 -8.40 -0.13
N GLU A 64 26.31 -8.67 -1.18
CA GLU A 64 27.76 -8.85 -1.06
C GLU A 64 28.44 -7.57 -0.57
N ASN A 65 28.13 -6.43 -1.17
CA ASN A 65 28.70 -5.13 -0.81
C ASN A 65 28.27 -4.70 0.60
N GLU A 66 27.01 -4.95 0.98
CA GLU A 66 26.54 -4.73 2.35
C GLU A 66 27.32 -5.57 3.36
N GLY A 67 27.55 -6.85 3.06
CA GLY A 67 28.33 -7.75 3.91
C GLY A 67 29.79 -7.31 4.05
N LEU A 68 30.40 -6.82 2.97
CA LEU A 68 31.76 -6.28 3.00
C LEU A 68 31.83 -4.96 3.78
N LEU A 69 30.86 -4.07 3.58
CA LEU A 69 30.77 -2.79 4.27
C LEU A 69 30.60 -2.99 5.78
N SER A 70 29.72 -3.91 6.19
CA SER A 70 29.52 -4.29 7.58
C SER A 70 30.82 -4.80 8.23
N LYS A 71 31.54 -5.71 7.56
CA LYS A 71 32.86 -6.19 8.04
C LYS A 71 33.89 -5.06 8.16
N ALA A 72 33.90 -4.13 7.21
CA ALA A 72 34.80 -2.99 7.24
C ALA A 72 34.50 -2.07 8.43
N ILE A 73 33.21 -1.76 8.66
CA ILE A 73 32.77 -0.91 9.78
C ILE A 73 33.16 -1.56 11.12
N ILE A 74 32.96 -2.87 11.28
CA ILE A 74 33.36 -3.59 12.50
C ILE A 74 34.88 -3.51 12.72
N LYS A 75 35.68 -3.57 11.65
CA LYS A 75 37.15 -3.65 11.74
C LYS A 75 37.83 -2.29 11.88
N PHE A 76 37.33 -1.26 11.20
CA PHE A 76 37.98 0.04 11.06
C PHE A 76 37.17 1.20 11.66
N GLY A 77 35.92 0.95 12.06
CA GLY A 77 35.01 1.97 12.57
C GLY A 77 34.19 2.63 11.48
N GLY A 78 32.99 3.08 11.85
CA GLY A 78 32.02 3.68 10.91
C GLY A 78 32.54 4.93 10.24
N GLU A 79 33.16 5.85 10.99
CA GLU A 79 33.66 7.13 10.45
C GLU A 79 34.76 6.93 9.39
N GLU A 80 35.74 6.06 9.65
CA GLU A 80 36.84 5.82 8.70
C GLU A 80 36.31 5.20 7.40
N VAL A 81 35.42 4.21 7.51
CA VAL A 81 34.84 3.54 6.35
C VAL A 81 33.94 4.51 5.57
N ASN A 82 33.10 5.29 6.25
CA ASN A 82 32.23 6.27 5.62
C ASN A 82 33.03 7.32 4.83
N GLY A 83 34.13 7.82 5.39
CA GLY A 83 35.01 8.76 4.68
C GLY A 83 35.62 8.17 3.41
N LYS A 84 36.08 6.91 3.46
CA LYS A 84 36.64 6.23 2.28
C LYS A 84 35.59 5.99 1.21
N VAL A 85 34.40 5.53 1.60
CA VAL A 85 33.30 5.26 0.66
C VAL A 85 32.85 6.54 -0.03
N ASN A 86 32.61 7.63 0.72
CA ASN A 86 32.22 8.91 0.13
C ASN A 86 33.28 9.46 -0.83
N LYS A 87 34.57 9.28 -0.53
CA LYS A 87 35.64 9.68 -1.43
C LYS A 87 35.58 8.92 -2.76
N VAL A 88 35.40 7.60 -2.72
CA VAL A 88 35.30 6.77 -3.94
C VAL A 88 34.03 7.11 -4.72
N ILE A 89 32.90 7.35 -4.03
CA ILE A 89 31.65 7.79 -4.67
C ILE A 89 31.86 9.13 -5.37
N ALA A 90 32.48 10.12 -4.70
CA ALA A 90 32.76 11.43 -5.30
C ALA A 90 33.64 11.33 -6.55
N GLU A 91 34.74 10.56 -6.48
CA GLU A 91 35.62 10.31 -7.63
C GLU A 91 34.86 9.65 -8.80
N LEU A 92 33.91 8.76 -8.52
CA LEU A 92 33.09 8.12 -9.53
C LEU A 92 32.05 9.08 -10.12
N LEU A 93 31.41 9.92 -9.30
CA LEU A 93 30.42 10.89 -9.74
C LEU A 93 31.03 12.00 -10.62
N GLU A 94 32.30 12.37 -10.41
CA GLU A 94 33.04 13.32 -11.28
C GLU A 94 33.13 12.87 -12.75
N TRP A 95 32.97 11.58 -13.02
CA TRP A 95 33.00 11.05 -14.39
C TRP A 95 31.64 11.00 -15.07
N LEU A 96 30.57 11.31 -14.34
CA LEU A 96 29.22 11.35 -14.88
C LEU A 96 28.92 12.77 -15.39
N PRO A 97 28.34 12.93 -16.60
CA PRO A 97 27.88 14.23 -17.07
C PRO A 97 26.59 14.59 -16.34
N LEU A 98 26.70 15.29 -15.21
CA LEU A 98 25.58 15.68 -14.35
C LEU A 98 25.19 17.17 -14.51
N ASP A 99 25.88 17.90 -15.38
CA ASP A 99 25.74 19.37 -15.55
C ASP A 99 24.38 19.81 -16.13
N ASP A 100 23.61 18.88 -16.71
CA ASP A 100 22.31 19.12 -17.35
C ASP A 100 21.11 18.79 -16.45
N VAL A 101 21.34 18.37 -15.21
CA VAL A 101 20.30 18.06 -14.23
C VAL A 101 20.15 19.23 -13.25
N GLU A 102 19.02 19.93 -13.30
CA GLU A 102 18.67 20.94 -12.28
C GLU A 102 18.28 20.23 -10.98
N SER A 103 19.02 20.49 -9.89
CA SER A 103 18.64 20.04 -8.55
C SER A 103 17.46 20.88 -8.06
N GLU A 104 16.31 20.27 -7.82
CA GLU A 104 15.17 20.91 -7.15
C GLU A 104 15.47 21.15 -5.67
N GLU A 105 16.31 22.14 -5.35
CA GLU A 105 16.49 22.62 -3.98
C GLU A 105 16.38 24.15 -3.92
N LYS A 106 15.17 24.62 -3.60
CA LYS A 106 14.87 25.71 -2.63
C LYS A 106 13.40 26.15 -2.73
N GLU A 107 12.59 25.75 -1.74
CA GLU A 107 11.47 26.56 -1.22
C GLU A 107 10.90 25.90 0.05
N THR A 108 11.56 26.07 1.19
CA THR A 108 10.94 25.97 2.53
C THR A 108 11.73 26.83 3.52
N GLU A 109 11.75 28.14 3.31
CA GLU A 109 11.97 29.10 4.40
C GLU A 109 10.99 30.27 4.24
N ALA A 110 10.35 30.62 5.36
CA ALA A 110 9.49 31.78 5.63
C ALA A 110 7.97 31.68 5.39
N GLU A 111 7.26 31.04 6.33
CA GLU A 111 5.99 31.60 6.86
C GLU A 111 6.10 31.70 8.39
N GLU A 112 6.70 32.80 8.86
CA GLU A 112 6.37 33.41 10.15
C GLU A 112 6.01 34.87 9.87
N GLU A 113 4.72 35.18 9.75
CA GLU A 113 4.11 36.46 10.16
C GLU A 113 2.68 36.22 10.68
#